data_AF-A0A257A313-F1
#
_entry.id   AF-A0A257A313-F1
#
_cell.length_a   1.000
_cell.length_b   1.000
_cell.length_c   1.000
_cell.angle_alpha   90.00
_cell.angle_beta   90.00
_cell.angle_gamma   90.00
#
_symmetry.space_group_name_H-M   'P 1'
#
loop_
_entity.id
_entity.type
_entity.pdbx_description
1 polymer ?
#
loop_
_entity_poly.entity_id
_entity_poly.type
_entity_poly.pdbx_seq_one_letter_code
_entity_poly.pdbx_strand_id
1 'polypeptide(L)'
;MQKPTAILSLFFVAVIWASTFPIIKLSLQYISSWGFVALRFLTGFFILSIFFARKLKMDRETLFSGAMLGIVLFAGYFFQTLGLQYTSATHSGFIV
;
A
#
# COMPACT_ATOMS: atom_id res chain seq x y z
N MET A 1 8.97 -11.29 -23.94
CA MET A 1 7.94 -11.20 -22.87
C MET A 1 6.72 -11.97 -23.33
N GLN A 2 6.44 -13.12 -22.72
CA GLN A 2 5.35 -14.01 -23.16
C GLN A 2 4.02 -13.36 -22.77
N LYS A 3 3.27 -12.82 -23.75
CA LYS A 3 1.98 -12.13 -23.56
C LYS A 3 1.03 -12.78 -22.53
N PRO A 4 0.87 -14.12 -22.45
CA PRO A 4 -0.03 -14.72 -21.44
C PRO A 4 0.44 -14.54 -19.99
N THR A 5 1.74 -14.54 -19.70
CA THR A 5 2.22 -14.39 -18.31
C THR A 5 2.03 -12.97 -17.78
N ALA A 6 2.12 -11.96 -18.65
CA ALA A 6 1.84 -10.57 -18.31
C ALA A 6 0.35 -10.36 -17.99
N ILE A 7 -0.55 -10.93 -18.80
CA ILE A 7 -2.00 -10.86 -18.57
C ILE A 7 -2.36 -11.54 -17.25
N LEU A 8 -1.82 -12.73 -17.01
CA LEU A 8 -2.09 -13.48 -15.79
C LEU A 8 -1.57 -12.74 -14.54
N SER A 9 -0.36 -12.16 -14.63
CA SER A 9 0.20 -11.33 -13.55
C SER A 9 -0.67 -10.12 -13.25
N LEU A 10 -1.13 -9.42 -14.29
CA LEU A 10 -2.01 -8.25 -14.16
C LEU A 10 -3.35 -8.64 -13.52
N PHE A 11 -3.93 -9.78 -13.93
CA PHE A 11 -5.15 -10.30 -13.33
C PHE A 11 -4.99 -10.55 -11.83
N PHE A 12 -3.91 -11.22 -11.41
CA PHE A 12 -3.64 -11.45 -9.99
C PHE A 12 -3.42 -10.17 -9.20
N VAL A 13 -2.67 -9.21 -9.76
CA VAL A 13 -2.49 -7.90 -9.12
C VAL A 13 -3.82 -7.20 -8.93
N ALA A 14 -4.70 -7.22 -9.94
CA ALA A 14 -6.03 -6.61 -9.86
C ALA A 14 -6.91 -7.29 -8.80
N VAL A 15 -6.93 -8.63 -8.74
CA VAL A 15 -7.69 -9.40 -7.74
C VAL A 15 -7.18 -9.10 -6.33
N ILE A 16 -5.86 -9.18 -6.12
CA ILE A 16 -5.24 -8.91 -4.82
C ILE A 16 -5.60 -7.49 -4.40
N TRP A 17 -5.38 -6.50 -5.28
CA TRP A 17 -5.64 -5.10 -4.97
C TRP A 17 -7.12 -4.83 -4.65
N ALA A 18 -8.05 -5.29 -5.48
CA ALA A 18 -9.49 -5.12 -5.26
C ALA A 18 -9.98 -5.79 -3.96
N SER A 19 -9.45 -6.97 -3.64
CA SER A 19 -9.81 -7.70 -2.41
C SER A 19 -9.35 -7.00 -1.13
N THR A 20 -8.38 -6.08 -1.21
CA THR A 20 -7.90 -5.38 0.01
C THR A 20 -8.95 -4.47 0.63
N PHE A 21 -9.84 -3.83 -0.15
CA PHE A 21 -10.79 -2.87 0.40
C PHE A 21 -11.77 -3.49 1.41
N PRO A 22 -12.46 -4.62 1.10
CA PRO A 22 -13.28 -5.31 2.10
C PRO A 22 -12.49 -5.76 3.33
N ILE A 23 -11.26 -6.28 3.13
CA ILE A 23 -10.41 -6.78 4.21
C ILE A 23 -10.00 -5.65 5.16
N ILE A 24 -9.59 -4.50 4.61
CA ILE A 24 -9.25 -3.31 5.40
C ILE A 24 -10.49 -2.82 6.14
N LYS A 25 -11.65 -2.71 5.47
CA LYS A 25 -12.90 -2.28 6.11
C LYS A 25 -13.27 -3.15 7.31
N LEU A 26 -13.11 -4.48 7.19
CA LEU A 26 -13.31 -5.40 8.30
C LEU A 26 -12.27 -5.20 9.40
N SER A 27 -10.99 -5.03 9.04
CA SER A 27 -9.91 -4.79 10.00
C SER A 27 -10.12 -3.51 10.83
N LEU A 28 -10.69 -2.46 10.21
CA LEU A 28 -10.99 -1.20 10.87
C LEU A 28 -12.07 -1.31 11.97
N GLN A 29 -12.74 -2.46 12.10
CA GLN A 29 -13.61 -2.76 13.25
C GLN A 29 -12.81 -3.12 14.51
N TYR A 30 -11.54 -3.52 14.36
CA TYR A 30 -10.69 -4.01 15.45
C TYR A 30 -9.52 -3.07 15.75
N ILE A 31 -9.04 -2.32 14.76
CA ILE A 31 -7.91 -1.38 14.90
C ILE A 31 -8.26 -0.02 14.28
N SER A 32 -7.72 1.05 14.84
CA SER A 32 -7.89 2.40 14.28
C SER A 32 -7.21 2.53 12.91
N SER A 33 -7.71 3.46 12.09
CA SER A 33 -7.13 3.79 10.78
C SER A 33 -5.65 4.15 10.86
N TRP A 34 -5.26 4.91 11.90
CA TRP A 34 -3.85 5.23 12.18
C TRP A 34 -3.03 3.98 12.47
N GLY A 35 -3.51 3.10 13.35
CA GLY A 35 -2.81 1.87 13.72
C GLY A 35 -2.67 0.91 12.54
N PHE A 36 -3.70 0.79 11.71
CA PHE A 36 -3.67 -0.04 10.51
C PHE A 36 -2.61 0.45 9.52
N VAL A 37 -2.59 1.74 9.20
CA VAL A 37 -1.64 2.32 8.25
C VAL A 37 -0.21 2.22 8.81
N ALA A 38 0.00 2.52 10.09
CA ALA A 38 1.32 2.38 10.72
C ALA A 38 1.84 0.94 10.62
N LEU A 39 0.99 -0.06 10.95
CA LEU A 39 1.36 -1.46 10.85
C LEU A 39 1.69 -1.86 9.40
N ARG A 40 0.88 -1.41 8.42
CA ARG A 40 1.11 -1.67 7.00
C ARG A 40 2.45 -1.13 6.51
N PHE A 41 2.78 0.13 6.84
CA PHE A 41 4.05 0.73 6.41
C PHE A 41 5.25 0.14 7.14
N LEU A 42 5.14 -0.16 8.44
CA LEU A 42 6.20 -0.82 9.20
C LEU A 42 6.48 -2.23 8.69
N THR A 43 5.45 -3.03 8.48
CA THR A 43 5.61 -4.38 7.91
C THR A 43 6.25 -4.33 6.52
N GLY A 44 5.79 -3.43 5.65
CA GLY A 44 6.42 -3.20 4.34
C GLY A 44 7.88 -2.78 4.45
N PHE A 45 8.20 -1.85 5.36
CA PHE A 45 9.56 -1.38 5.61
C PHE A 45 10.50 -2.52 6.04
N PHE A 46 10.09 -3.33 7.02
CA PHE A 46 10.93 -4.44 7.50
C PHE A 46 11.10 -5.53 6.44
N ILE A 47 10.02 -5.92 5.76
CA ILE A 47 10.08 -6.93 4.70
C ILE A 47 11.05 -6.46 3.60
N LEU A 48 10.86 -5.24 3.07
CA LEU A 48 11.73 -4.72 2.01
C LEU A 48 13.17 -4.54 2.48
N SER A 49 13.39 -4.11 3.72
CA SER A 49 14.73 -3.97 4.29
C SER A 49 15.44 -5.32 4.36
N ILE A 50 14.76 -6.39 4.78
CA ILE A 50 15.35 -7.74 4.84
C ILE A 50 15.86 -8.20 3.46
N PHE A 51 15.09 -7.96 2.40
CA PHE A 51 15.44 -8.42 1.05
C PHE A 51 16.41 -7.49 0.31
N PHE A 52 16.36 -6.18 0.57
CA PHE A 52 17.01 -5.18 -0.28
C PHE A 52 17.98 -4.24 0.44
N ALA A 53 18.10 -4.27 1.78
CA ALA A 53 18.99 -3.36 2.51
C ALA A 53 20.45 -3.41 2.02
N ARG A 54 20.94 -4.59 1.64
CA ARG A 54 22.31 -4.77 1.13
C ARG A 54 22.53 -4.26 -0.30
N LYS A 55 21.45 -4.00 -1.04
CA LYS A 55 21.48 -3.52 -2.43
C LYS A 55 21.19 -2.02 -2.54
N LEU A 56 20.78 -1.40 -1.44
CA LEU A 56 20.47 0.03 -1.37
C LEU A 56 21.76 0.86 -1.41
N LYS A 57 21.89 1.68 -2.45
CA LYS A 57 22.83 2.80 -2.47
C LYS A 57 22.09 4.02 -1.92
N MET A 58 22.43 4.43 -0.71
CA MET A 58 21.83 5.60 -0.06
C MET A 58 22.71 6.83 -0.31
N ASP A 59 22.40 7.58 -1.35
CA ASP A 59 22.87 8.96 -1.49
C ASP A 59 21.81 9.94 -0.96
N ARG A 60 22.22 11.21 -0.79
CA ARG A 60 21.32 12.25 -0.26
C ARG A 60 20.12 12.49 -1.18
N GLU A 61 20.31 12.37 -2.50
CA GLU A 61 19.27 12.58 -3.49
C GLU A 61 18.20 11.47 -3.46
N THR A 62 18.62 10.21 -3.39
CA THR A 62 17.71 9.05 -3.23
C THR A 62 16.98 9.14 -1.91
N LEU A 63 17.64 9.55 -0.83
CA LEU A 63 16.99 9.71 0.47
C LEU A 63 15.93 10.82 0.43
N PHE A 64 16.24 11.97 -0.17
CA PHE A 64 15.30 13.07 -0.30
C PHE A 64 14.11 12.71 -1.19
N SER A 65 14.37 12.16 -2.37
CA SER A 65 13.34 11.74 -3.32
C SER A 65 12.47 10.62 -2.74
N GLY A 66 13.09 9.64 -2.08
CA GLY A 66 12.39 8.56 -1.39
C GLY A 66 11.53 9.06 -0.23
N ALA A 67 12.01 10.04 0.54
CA ALA A 67 11.24 10.66 1.62
C ALA A 67 10.04 11.45 1.06
N MET A 68 10.21 12.25 0.01
CA MET A 68 9.10 12.96 -0.64
C MET A 68 8.04 11.99 -1.17
N LEU A 69 8.45 10.98 -1.94
CA LEU A 69 7.54 9.95 -2.45
C LEU A 69 6.85 9.19 -1.32
N GLY A 70 7.59 8.87 -0.25
CA GLY A 70 7.06 8.21 0.94
C GLY A 70 5.99 9.04 1.65
N ILE A 71 6.20 10.35 1.80
CA ILE A 71 5.22 11.26 2.41
C ILE A 71 3.95 11.34 1.56
N VAL A 72 4.08 11.51 0.24
CA VAL A 72 2.92 11.58 -0.67
C VAL A 72 2.16 10.26 -0.65
N LEU A 73 2.87 9.13 -0.71
CA LEU A 73 2.28 7.79 -0.65
C LEU A 73 1.56 7.55 0.68
N PHE A 74 2.20 7.92 1.79
CA PHE A 74 1.60 7.82 3.12
C PHE A 74 0.32 8.66 3.22
N ALA A 75 0.36 9.92 2.79
CA ALA A 75 -0.81 10.78 2.80
C ALA A 75 -1.96 10.18 1.99
N GLY A 76 -1.69 9.70 0.78
CA GLY A 76 -2.69 9.03 -0.06
C GLY A 76 -3.31 7.81 0.63
N TYR A 77 -2.49 6.89 1.14
CA TYR A 77 -2.98 5.71 1.86
C TYR A 77 -3.72 6.05 3.15
N PHE A 78 -3.27 7.08 3.87
CA PHE A 78 -3.89 7.50 5.11
C PHE A 78 -5.28 8.07 4.86
N PHE A 79 -5.42 9.04 3.94
CA PHE A 79 -6.71 9.60 3.59
C PHE A 79 -7.65 8.56 2.96
N GLN A 80 -7.11 7.65 2.15
CA GLN A 80 -7.87 6.52 1.61
C GLN A 80 -8.43 5.62 2.72
N THR A 81 -7.59 5.21 3.67
CA THR A 81 -8.00 4.32 4.77
C THR A 81 -8.97 5.03 5.72
N LEU A 82 -8.73 6.31 5.98
CA LEU A 82 -9.64 7.15 6.75
C LEU A 82 -11.00 7.29 6.05
N GLY A 83 -11.02 7.55 4.74
CA GLY A 83 -12.24 7.59 3.95
C GLY A 83 -12.98 6.26 3.97
N LEU A 84 -12.25 5.14 3.87
CA LEU A 84 -12.80 3.78 3.97
C LEU A 84 -13.45 3.51 5.33
N GLN A 85 -13.03 4.18 6.41
CA GLN A 85 -13.74 4.10 7.69
C GLN A 85 -15.18 4.61 7.57
N TYR A 86 -15.41 5.66 6.78
CA TYR A 86 -16.71 6.33 6.66
C TYR A 86 -17.55 5.88 5.45
N THR A 87 -16.95 5.26 4.43
CA THR A 87 -17.67 4.82 3.21
C THR A 87 -17.63 3.30 3.01
N SER A 88 -18.30 2.80 1.98
CA SER A 88 -18.28 1.38 1.63
C SER A 88 -16.98 0.99 0.92
N ALA A 89 -16.58 -0.28 1.01
CA ALA A 89 -15.43 -0.79 0.28
C ALA A 89 -15.54 -0.55 -1.23
N THR A 90 -16.75 -0.70 -1.78
CA THR A 90 -17.05 -0.43 -3.19
C THR A 90 -16.81 1.04 -3.55
N HIS A 91 -17.34 1.99 -2.79
CA HIS A 91 -17.16 3.42 -3.08
C HIS A 91 -15.69 3.85 -2.94
N SER A 92 -14.98 3.38 -1.92
CA SER A 92 -13.54 3.64 -1.79
C SER A 92 -12.74 3.06 -2.95
N GLY A 93 -13.08 1.85 -3.42
CA GLY A 93 -12.41 1.21 -4.55
C GLY A 93 -12.62 1.92 -5.89
N PHE A 94 -13.72 2.66 -6.06
CA PHE A 94 -13.99 3.46 -7.26
C PHE A 94 -13.35 4.85 -7.25
N ILE A 95 -13.16 5.46 -6.07
CA ILE A 95 -12.64 6.83 -5.93
C ILE A 95 -11.11 6.88 -6.03
N VAL A 96 -10.43 5.80 -5.64
CA VAL A 96 -8.98 5.65 -5.67
C VAL A 96 -8.48 5.38 -7.08
#